data_AF-A0AAP2DSF0-F1
#
_entry.id   AF-A0AAP2DSF0-F1
#
_cell.length_a   1.000
_cell.length_b   1.000
_cell.length_c   1.000
_cell.angle_alpha   90.00
_cell.angle_beta   90.00
_cell.angle_gamma   90.00
#
_symmetry.space_group_name_H-M   'P 1'
#
loop_
_entity.id
_entity.type
_entity.pdbx_description
1 polymer ?
#
loop_
_entity_poly.entity_id
_entity_poly.type
_entity_poly.pdbx_seq_one_letter_code
_entity_poly.pdbx_strand_id
1 'polypeptide(L)' 'EKELTVKYSKTQDVATAARLVTANLRLVVKLAYEYRRAYKNIMDLIQEGNIGLRQAVKRYDPYRGVKLSSYAAWWIRAYI' A
#
# COMPACT_ATOMS: atom_id res chain seq x y z
N GLU A 1 2.75 -11.28 7.87
CA GLU A 1 3.19 -10.28 6.87
C GLU A 1 4.58 -10.60 6.30
N LYS A 2 5.62 -10.73 7.14
CA LYS A 2 7.02 -10.98 6.71
C LYS A 2 7.19 -12.16 5.73
N GLU A 3 6.67 -13.34 6.07
CA GLU A 3 6.74 -14.52 5.17
C GLU A 3 6.09 -14.26 3.80
N LEU A 4 4.93 -13.60 3.79
CA LEU A 4 4.20 -13.29 2.56
C LEU A 4 4.96 -12.29 1.70
N THR A 5 5.59 -11.30 2.32
CA THR A 5 6.44 -10.33 1.61
C THR A 5 7.73 -10.96 1.07
N VAL A 6 8.32 -11.90 1.80
CA VAL A 6 9.50 -12.66 1.33
C VAL A 6 9.12 -13.58 0.18
N LYS A 7 7.97 -14.26 0.28
CA LYS A 7 7.42 -15.08 -0.80
C LYS A 7 7.23 -14.23 -2.06
N TYR A 8 6.54 -13.10 -1.96
CA TYR A 8 6.32 -12.21 -3.09
C TYR A 8 7.63 -11.71 -3.71
N SER A 9 8.61 -11.33 -2.87
CA SER A 9 9.93 -10.88 -3.33
C SER A 9 10.66 -11.94 -4.17
N LYS A 10 10.47 -13.23 -3.86
CA LYS A 10 11.09 -14.34 -4.59
C LYS A 10 10.29 -14.80 -5.81
N THR A 11 8.97 -14.85 -5.72
CA THR A 11 8.12 -15.48 -6.75
C THR A 11 7.46 -14.48 -7.69
N GLN A 12 7.32 -13.22 -7.28
CA GLN A 12 6.52 -12.20 -7.94
C GLN A 12 5.08 -12.64 -8.28
N ASP A 13 4.55 -13.59 -7.49
CA ASP A 13 3.24 -14.18 -7.70
C ASP A 13 2.12 -13.15 -7.51
N VAL A 14 1.21 -13.09 -8.49
CA VAL A 14 0.10 -12.12 -8.53
C VAL A 14 -0.88 -12.36 -7.39
N ALA A 15 -1.17 -13.62 -7.03
CA ALA A 15 -2.09 -13.93 -5.94
C ALA A 15 -1.51 -13.46 -4.59
N THR A 16 -0.21 -13.63 -4.39
CA THR A 16 0.51 -13.13 -3.21
C THR A 16 0.49 -11.59 -3.17
N ALA A 17 0.70 -10.91 -4.31
CA ALA A 17 0.59 -9.46 -4.41
C ALA A 17 -0.83 -8.97 -4.03
N ALA A 18 -1.85 -9.60 -4.59
CA ALA A 18 -3.26 -9.27 -4.31
C ALA A 18 -3.56 -9.43 -2.82
N ARG A 19 -3.07 -10.50 -2.18
CA ARG A 19 -3.23 -10.72 -0.73
C ARG A 19 -2.52 -9.65 0.12
N LEU A 20 -1.34 -9.20 -0.30
CA LEU A 20 -0.62 -8.11 0.38
C LEU A 20 -1.37 -6.78 0.26
N VAL A 21 -1.92 -6.48 -0.92
CA VAL A 21 -2.71 -5.27 -1.18
C VAL A 21 -4.01 -5.30 -0.37
N THR A 22 -4.80 -6.37 -0.46
CA THR A 22 -6.11 -6.46 0.22
C THR A 22 -5.98 -6.39 1.74
N ALA A 23 -4.92 -6.97 2.31
CA ALA A 23 -4.63 -6.87 3.74
C ALA A 23 -4.36 -5.43 4.22
N ASN A 24 -3.96 -4.52 3.33
CA ASN A 24 -3.54 -3.15 3.65
C ASN A 24 -4.53 -2.07 3.20
N LEU A 25 -5.71 -2.42 2.65
CA LEU A 25 -6.69 -1.43 2.18
C LEU A 25 -7.17 -0.47 3.29
N ARG A 26 -7.27 -0.95 4.54
CA ARG A 26 -7.64 -0.10 5.69
C ARG A 26 -6.63 1.02 5.94
N LEU A 27 -5.36 0.81 5.61
CA LEU A 27 -4.33 1.85 5.69
C LEU A 27 -4.62 2.97 4.69
N VAL A 28 -4.99 2.63 3.46
CA VAL A 28 -5.33 3.61 2.41
C VAL A 28 -6.49 4.48 2.87
N VAL A 29 -7.56 3.87 3.37
CA VAL A 29 -8.73 4.61 3.88
C VAL A 29 -8.31 5.54 5.02
N LYS A 30 -7.54 5.04 6.01
CA LYS A 30 -7.07 5.86 7.13
C LYS A 30 -6.30 7.08 6.63
N LEU A 31 -5.37 6.89 5.69
CA LEU A 31 -4.54 7.97 5.15
C LEU A 31 -5.36 8.95 4.31
N ALA A 32 -6.23 8.49 3.42
CA ALA A 32 -7.11 9.35 2.63
C ALA A 32 -8.01 10.24 3.51
N TYR A 33 -8.46 9.72 4.66
CA TYR A 33 -9.24 10.50 5.63
C TYR A 33 -8.47 11.69 6.23
N GLU A 34 -7.13 11.64 6.29
CA GLU A 34 -6.28 12.76 6.74
C GLU A 34 -6.35 13.94 5.75
N TYR A 35 -6.58 13.66 4.45
CA TYR A 35 -6.61 14.66 3.36
C TYR A 35 -8.02 15.10 2.95
N ARG A 36 -9.08 14.57 3.60
CA ARG A 36 -10.48 14.81 3.22
C ARG A 36 -10.91 16.29 3.21
N ARG A 37 -10.21 17.16 3.93
CA ARG A 37 -10.52 18.60 4.00
C ARG A 37 -10.01 19.37 2.79
N ALA A 38 -8.94 18.87 2.16
CA ALA A 38 -8.34 19.50 0.99
C ALA A 38 -9.00 19.06 -0.33
N TYR A 39 -9.73 17.94 -0.31
CA TYR A 39 -10.32 17.32 -1.49
C TYR A 39 -11.85 17.24 -1.42
N LYS A 40 -12.50 17.37 -2.58
CA LYS A 40 -13.97 17.35 -2.70
C LYS A 40 -14.55 15.93 -2.59
N ASN A 41 -13.80 14.90 -2.99
CA ASN A 41 -14.28 13.52 -3.03
C ASN A 41 -13.25 12.57 -2.41
N ILE A 42 -13.63 11.94 -1.30
CA ILE A 42 -12.78 10.97 -0.60
C ILE A 42 -12.57 9.68 -1.40
N MET A 43 -13.53 9.31 -2.26
CA MET A 43 -13.41 8.10 -3.06
C MET A 43 -12.26 8.21 -4.06
N ASP A 44 -12.06 9.38 -4.66
CA ASP A 44 -10.98 9.61 -5.61
C ASP A 44 -9.61 9.45 -4.92
N LEU A 45 -9.46 10.01 -3.71
CA LEU A 45 -8.26 9.82 -2.89
C LEU A 45 -8.00 8.35 -2.52
N ILE A 46 -9.04 7.59 -2.22
CA ILE A 46 -8.90 6.17 -1.93
C ILE A 46 -8.44 5.42 -3.18
N GLN A 47 -8.95 5.76 -4.36
CA GLN A 47 -8.55 5.14 -5.62
C GLN A 47 -7.09 5.45 -5.97
N GLU A 48 -6.67 6.71 -5.86
CA GLU A 48 -5.28 7.13 -6.06
C GLU A 48 -4.34 6.49 -5.02
N GLY A 49 -4.74 6.50 -3.75
CA GLY A 49 -4.01 5.84 -2.67
C GLY A 49 -3.88 4.32 -2.87
N ASN A 50 -4.90 3.65 -3.45
CA ASN A 50 -4.82 2.24 -3.82
C ASN A 50 -3.78 1.99 -4.92
N ILE A 51 -3.61 2.93 -5.87
CA ILE A 51 -2.53 2.87 -6.87
C ILE A 51 -1.18 2.99 -6.17
N GLY A 52 -1.03 3.95 -5.25
CA GLY A 52 0.17 4.10 -4.41
C GLY A 52 0.50 2.84 -3.61
N LEU A 53 -0.49 2.21 -2.99
CA LEU A 53 -0.31 0.95 -2.25
C LEU A 53 0.19 -0.19 -3.16
N ARG A 54 -0.39 -0.36 -4.36
CA ARG A 54 0.11 -1.38 -5.31
C ARG A 54 1.56 -1.11 -5.70
N GLN A 55 1.93 0.15 -5.92
CA GLN A 55 3.29 0.53 -6.25
C GLN A 55 4.26 0.25 -5.09
N ALA A 56 3.82 0.49 -3.84
CA ALA A 56 4.57 0.14 -2.66
C ALA A 56 4.83 -1.36 -2.58
N VAL A 57 3.80 -2.19 -2.76
CA VAL A 57 3.95 -3.67 -2.74
C VAL A 57 4.93 -4.13 -3.80
N LYS A 58 4.86 -3.58 -5.02
CA LYS A 58 5.75 -3.93 -6.13
C LYS A 58 7.22 -3.59 -5.86
N ARG A 59 7.49 -2.52 -5.12
CA ARG A 59 8.86 -2.01 -4.85
C ARG A 59 9.39 -2.34 -3.45
N TYR A 60 8.58 -3.00 -2.63
CA TYR A 60 8.94 -3.29 -1.24
C TYR A 60 10.03 -4.36 -1.15
N ASP A 61 11.02 -4.07 -0.30
CA ASP A 61 12.12 -4.96 0.01
C ASP A 61 11.99 -5.48 1.46
N PRO A 62 11.68 -6.78 1.67
CA PRO A 62 11.48 -7.34 3.00
C PRO A 62 12.75 -7.45 3.84
N TYR A 63 13.94 -7.27 3.24
CA TYR A 63 15.22 -7.42 3.91
C TYR A 63 15.73 -6.12 4.56
N ARG A 64 15.10 -4.97 4.26
CA ARG A 64 15.47 -3.65 4.82
C ARG A 64 15.00 -3.40 6.26
N GLY A 65 14.30 -4.35 6.88
CA GLY A 65 13.86 -4.27 8.28
C GLY A 65 12.70 -3.29 8.56
N VAL A 66 12.17 -2.59 7.56
CA VAL A 66 11.01 -1.71 7.68
C VAL A 66 9.73 -2.50 7.39
N LYS A 67 8.65 -2.29 8.15
CA LYS A 67 7.35 -2.94 7.88
C LYS A 67 6.76 -2.45 6.56
N LEU A 68 6.04 -3.34 5.85
CA LEU A 68 5.36 -2.99 4.61
C LEU A 68 4.39 -1.82 4.79
N SER A 69 3.62 -1.81 5.88
CA SER A 69 2.68 -0.73 6.18
C SER A 69 3.37 0.64 6.32
N SER A 70 4.53 0.71 6.98
CA SER A 70 5.32 1.93 7.09
C SER A 70 5.83 2.40 5.73
N TYR A 71 6.33 1.49 4.89
CA TYR A 71 6.80 1.80 3.55
C TYR A 71 5.64 2.25 2.63
N ALA A 72 4.51 1.53 2.68
CA ALA A 72 3.33 1.82 1.90
C ALA A 72 2.70 3.17 2.26
N ALA A 73 2.77 3.58 3.53
CA ALA A 73 2.24 4.87 3.95
C ALA A 73 2.92 6.06 3.25
N TRP A 74 4.19 5.95 2.87
CA TRP A 74 4.89 6.98 2.08
C TRP A 74 4.35 7.03 0.65
N TRP A 75 4.23 5.88 0.00
CA TRP A 75 3.71 5.78 -1.36
C TRP A 75 2.25 6.19 -1.48
N ILE A 76 1.42 5.84 -0.50
CA ILE A 76 0.01 6.23 -0.49
C ILE A 76 -0.12 7.76 -0.43
N ARG A 77 0.63 8.42 0.47
CA ARG A 77 0.64 9.88 0.58
C ARG A 77 1.25 10.59 -0.62
N ALA A 78 2.16 9.94 -1.35
CA ALA A 78 2.74 10.52 -2.56
C ALA A 78 1.77 10.52 -3.76
N TYR A 79 0.70 9.71 -3.68
CA TYR A 79 -0.30 9.58 -4.73
C TYR A 79 -1.62 10.30 -4.42
N ILE A 80 -1.85 10.67 -3.15
CA ILE A 80 -2.98 11.49 -2.65
C ILE A 80 -2.56 12.95 -2.64
#